data_AF-A0A355A9G0-F1
#
_entry.id   AF-A0A355A9G0-F1
#
_cell.length_a   1.000
_cell.length_b   1.000
_cell.length_c   1.000
_cell.angle_alpha   90.00
_cell.angle_beta   90.00
_cell.angle_gamma   90.00
#
_symmetry.space_group_name_H-M   'P 1'
#
loop_
_entity.id
_entity.type
_entity.pdbx_description
1 polymer ?
#
loop_
_entity_poly.entity_id
_entity_poly.type
_entity_poly.pdbx_seq_one_letter_code
_entity_poly.pdbx_strand_id
1 'polypeptide(L)'
;GGHHNNGVITEIADLAGRYNRINFLITGIYYGNLAEAIVVGQDSANIYFETHLVNSPDGIEVCTAEIGAERLVYGSQTPFNYITSSLSMVTGATISEADQEQILSKNIMRILGVAS
;
A
#
# COMPACT_ATOMS: atom_id res chain seq x y z
N GLY A 1 -5.58 -3.57 15.86
CA GLY A 1 -6.52 -4.53 16.46
C GLY A 1 -7.85 -3.83 16.64
N GLY A 2 -8.85 -4.22 15.84
CA GLY A 2 -10.17 -3.61 15.74
C GLY A 2 -10.70 -3.86 14.33
N HIS A 3 -11.65 -4.79 14.16
CA HIS A 3 -12.18 -5.21 12.86
C HIS A 3 -13.25 -4.26 12.30
N HIS A 4 -13.17 -2.96 12.64
CA HIS A 4 -14.11 -1.92 12.20
C HIS A 4 -13.40 -0.58 11.96
N ASN A 5 -12.44 -0.55 11.04
CA ASN A 5 -11.69 0.67 10.69
C ASN A 5 -12.18 1.35 9.40
N ASN A 6 -13.44 1.11 9.03
CA ASN A 6 -14.03 1.71 7.83
C ASN A 6 -14.20 3.22 8.06
N GLY A 7 -13.83 4.04 7.07
CA GLY A 7 -13.88 5.50 7.12
C GLY A 7 -12.58 6.16 7.59
N VAL A 8 -11.70 5.42 8.27
CA VAL A 8 -10.45 5.99 8.81
C VAL A 8 -9.49 6.39 7.68
N ILE A 9 -9.42 5.62 6.60
CA ILE A 9 -8.56 5.96 5.45
C ILE A 9 -9.07 7.24 4.79
N THR A 10 -10.39 7.40 4.69
CA THR A 10 -11.07 8.59 4.18
C THR A 10 -10.79 9.81 5.07
N GLU A 11 -10.90 9.68 6.39
CA GLU A 11 -10.57 10.76 7.33
C GLU A 11 -9.09 11.19 7.21
N ILE A 12 -8.18 10.23 7.01
CA ILE A 12 -6.77 10.53 6.75
C ILE A 12 -6.61 11.23 5.40
N ALA A 13 -7.38 10.86 4.37
CA ALA A 13 -7.34 11.53 3.08
C ALA A 13 -7.80 12.99 3.15
N ASP A 14 -8.86 13.27 3.90
CA ASP A 14 -9.33 14.62 4.16
C ASP A 14 -8.28 15.48 4.89
N LEU A 15 -7.51 14.87 5.79
CA LEU A 15 -6.37 15.52 6.44
C LEU A 15 -5.21 15.72 5.45
N ALA A 16 -4.87 14.70 4.68
CA ALA A 16 -3.77 14.71 3.73
C ALA A 16 -3.97 15.75 2.62
N GLY A 17 -5.22 15.98 2.20
CA GLY A 17 -5.59 17.02 1.24
C GLY A 17 -5.24 18.45 1.70
N ARG A 18 -5.05 18.66 3.01
CA ARG A 18 -4.61 19.95 3.57
C ARG A 18 -3.10 20.15 3.50
N TYR A 19 -2.33 19.10 3.18
CA TYR A 19 -0.87 19.08 3.21
C TYR A 19 -0.27 18.45 1.95
N ASN A 20 -0.27 19.19 0.84
CA ASN A 20 0.26 18.72 -0.45
C ASN A 20 1.79 18.49 -0.50
N ARG A 21 2.54 18.83 0.57
CA ARG A 21 3.99 18.58 0.69
C ARG A 21 4.34 17.42 1.62
N ILE A 22 3.36 16.78 2.22
CA ILE A 22 3.55 15.66 3.14
C ILE A 22 2.97 14.41 2.48
N ASN A 23 3.78 13.36 2.44
CA ASN A 23 3.34 12.04 2.01
C ASN A 23 2.82 11.26 3.23
N PHE A 24 1.70 10.57 3.04
CA PHE A 24 1.08 9.70 4.05
C PHE A 24 1.22 8.25 3.59
N LEU A 25 1.64 7.35 4.46
CA LEU A 25 1.71 5.91 4.20
C LEU A 25 0.71 5.19 5.09
N ILE A 26 -0.34 4.64 4.48
CA ILE A 26 -1.36 3.87 5.18
C ILE A 26 -0.88 2.44 5.31
N THR A 27 -0.78 1.96 6.55
CA THR A 27 -0.42 0.57 6.85
C THR A 27 -1.65 -0.22 7.25
N GLY A 28 -1.63 -1.52 6.97
CA GLY A 28 -2.69 -2.43 7.40
C GLY A 28 -3.97 -2.34 6.57
N ILE A 29 -3.84 -2.12 5.26
CA ILE A 29 -4.93 -2.39 4.33
C ILE A 29 -5.13 -3.90 4.19
N TYR A 30 -6.38 -4.33 4.22
CA TYR A 30 -6.80 -5.74 4.17
C TYR A 30 -8.16 -5.84 3.48
N TYR A 31 -8.66 -7.06 3.26
CA TYR A 31 -9.90 -7.29 2.50
C TYR A 31 -11.10 -6.45 2.98
N GLY A 32 -11.18 -6.12 4.28
CA GLY A 32 -12.33 -5.42 4.86
C GLY A 32 -12.35 -3.92 4.59
N ASN A 33 -11.20 -3.30 4.30
CA ASN A 33 -11.09 -1.87 3.99
C ASN A 33 -10.48 -1.60 2.60
N LEU A 34 -10.27 -2.64 1.79
CA LEU A 34 -9.61 -2.53 0.49
C LEU A 34 -10.36 -1.60 -0.47
N ALA A 35 -11.70 -1.67 -0.49
CA ALA A 35 -12.50 -0.79 -1.35
C ALA A 35 -12.31 0.70 -0.99
N GLU A 36 -12.17 1.02 0.30
CA GLU A 36 -11.90 2.37 0.74
C GLU A 36 -10.47 2.81 0.35
N ALA A 37 -9.49 1.94 0.54
CA ALA A 37 -8.11 2.18 0.13
C ALA A 37 -8.00 2.44 -1.38
N ILE A 38 -8.76 1.71 -2.20
CA ILE A 38 -8.82 1.89 -3.65
C ILE A 38 -9.34 3.29 -4.01
N VAL A 39 -10.52 3.66 -3.50
CA VAL A 39 -11.14 4.97 -3.79
C VAL A 39 -10.21 6.10 -3.36
N VAL A 40 -9.66 6.02 -2.14
CA VAL A 40 -8.72 7.03 -1.65
C VAL A 40 -7.44 7.09 -2.49
N GLY A 41 -6.92 5.93 -2.90
CA GLY A 41 -5.72 5.83 -3.73
C GLY A 41 -5.89 6.45 -5.11
N GLN A 42 -7.08 6.35 -5.69
CA GLN A 42 -7.45 6.97 -6.97
C GLN A 42 -7.54 8.49 -6.85
N ASP A 43 -8.07 9.01 -5.74
CA ASP A 43 -8.37 10.44 -5.57
C ASP A 43 -7.23 11.25 -4.92
N SER A 44 -6.31 10.61 -4.19
CA SER A 44 -5.33 11.30 -3.32
C SER A 44 -3.88 11.06 -3.73
N ALA A 45 -3.28 12.05 -4.42
CA ALA A 45 -1.92 11.97 -4.95
C ALA A 45 -0.78 11.99 -3.90
N ASN A 46 -1.04 12.17 -2.61
CA ASN A 46 -0.02 12.12 -1.54
C ASN A 46 -0.21 10.96 -0.54
N ILE A 47 -1.06 9.98 -0.86
CA ILE A 47 -1.35 8.80 -0.02
C ILE A 47 -0.84 7.50 -0.66
N TYR A 48 0.05 6.84 0.05
CA TYR A 48 0.64 5.55 -0.32
C TYR A 48 0.08 4.45 0.57
N PHE A 49 0.21 3.20 0.14
CA PHE A 49 -0.29 2.04 0.89
C PHE A 49 0.78 0.99 1.07
N GLU A 50 0.76 0.32 2.22
CA GLU A 50 1.72 -0.71 2.59
C GLU A 50 1.09 -2.11 2.65
N THR A 51 1.85 -3.13 2.23
CA THR A 51 1.29 -4.41 1.75
C THR A 51 1.13 -5.54 2.78
N HIS A 52 1.58 -5.44 4.05
CA HIS A 52 1.71 -6.61 4.93
C HIS A 52 0.42 -7.42 5.19
N LEU A 53 -0.76 -6.79 5.10
CA LEU A 53 -2.07 -7.45 5.26
C LEU A 53 -2.81 -7.67 3.93
N VAL A 54 -2.19 -7.36 2.79
CA VAL A 54 -2.76 -7.65 1.46
C VAL A 54 -2.53 -9.13 1.14
N ASN A 55 -3.37 -9.97 1.74
CA ASN A 55 -3.23 -11.43 1.72
C ASN A 55 -4.45 -12.16 1.13
N SER A 56 -5.40 -11.43 0.56
CA SER A 56 -6.48 -12.02 -0.23
C SER A 56 -5.94 -12.54 -1.57
N PRO A 57 -6.60 -13.56 -2.18
CA PRO A 57 -6.35 -13.90 -3.57
C PRO A 57 -6.38 -12.65 -4.45
N ASP A 58 -5.41 -12.54 -5.35
CA ASP A 58 -5.24 -11.43 -6.30
C ASP A 58 -5.14 -10.03 -5.66
N GLY A 59 -4.90 -9.93 -4.35
CA GLY A 59 -4.95 -8.65 -3.64
C GLY A 59 -3.90 -7.65 -4.13
N ILE A 60 -2.70 -8.13 -4.46
CA ILE A 60 -1.62 -7.27 -4.99
C ILE A 60 -1.94 -6.83 -6.41
N GLU A 61 -2.49 -7.72 -7.22
CA GLU A 61 -2.94 -7.46 -8.59
C GLU A 61 -4.04 -6.41 -8.62
N VAL A 62 -5.05 -6.55 -7.76
CA VAL A 62 -6.14 -5.56 -7.61
C VAL A 62 -5.59 -4.21 -7.18
N CYS A 63 -4.74 -4.16 -6.14
CA CYS A 63 -4.11 -2.91 -5.72
C CYS A 63 -3.31 -2.27 -6.86
N THR A 64 -2.55 -3.06 -7.62
CA THR A 64 -1.75 -2.57 -8.74
C THR A 64 -2.63 -2.02 -9.87
N ALA A 65 -3.71 -2.72 -10.23
CA ALA A 65 -4.62 -2.31 -11.28
C ALA A 65 -5.43 -1.06 -10.93
N GLU A 66 -5.90 -0.96 -9.68
CA GLU A 66 -6.84 0.08 -9.27
C GLU A 66 -6.16 1.32 -8.66
N ILE A 67 -5.01 1.14 -7.99
CA ILE A 67 -4.27 2.21 -7.29
C ILE A 67 -2.99 2.60 -8.04
N GLY A 68 -2.36 1.66 -8.73
CA GLY A 68 -1.04 1.83 -9.37
C GLY A 68 0.10 1.30 -8.50
N ALA A 69 1.01 0.53 -9.09
CA ALA A 69 2.15 -0.07 -8.38
C ALA A 69 3.06 0.98 -7.75
N GLU A 70 3.18 2.18 -8.34
CA GLU A 70 3.97 3.32 -7.86
C GLU A 70 3.47 3.90 -6.52
N ARG A 71 2.27 3.50 -6.10
CA ARG A 71 1.62 3.92 -4.85
C ARG A 71 1.74 2.91 -3.72
N LEU A 72 2.30 1.74 -4.00
CA LEU A 72 2.41 0.63 -3.07
C LEU A 72 3.83 0.51 -2.51
N VAL A 73 3.95 0.16 -1.24
CA VAL A 73 5.23 -0.03 -0.56
C VAL A 73 5.21 -1.36 0.17
N TYR A 74 6.24 -2.18 -0.05
CA TYR A 74 6.39 -3.41 0.69
C TYR A 74 6.67 -3.14 2.17
N GLY A 75 5.94 -3.85 3.03
CA GLY A 75 6.23 -3.96 4.46
C GLY A 75 5.90 -5.36 4.97
N SER A 76 6.64 -5.80 5.98
CA SER A 76 6.48 -7.15 6.56
C SER A 76 5.85 -7.18 7.94
N GLN A 77 5.79 -6.05 8.63
CA GLN A 77 5.41 -5.95 10.05
C GLN A 77 6.27 -6.82 10.98
N THR A 78 7.49 -7.18 10.60
CA THR A 78 8.44 -7.88 11.47
C THR A 78 8.75 -7.02 12.72
N PRO A 79 8.83 -7.60 13.93
CA PRO A 79 8.86 -9.04 14.26
C PRO A 79 7.48 -9.69 14.50
N PHE A 80 6.38 -8.98 14.29
CA PHE A 80 5.04 -9.50 14.58
C PHE A 80 4.57 -10.54 13.55
N ASN A 81 5.03 -10.42 12.30
CA ASN A 81 4.80 -11.42 11.24
C ASN A 81 6.11 -11.91 10.63
N TYR A 82 6.05 -13.12 10.05
CA TYR A 82 7.12 -13.65 9.21
C TYR A 82 7.25 -12.84 7.92
N ILE A 83 8.48 -12.49 7.57
CA ILE A 83 8.80 -11.78 6.32
C ILE A 83 8.22 -12.53 5.11
N THR A 84 8.33 -13.86 5.11
CA THR A 84 7.86 -14.70 4.00
C THR A 84 6.36 -14.56 3.73
N SER A 85 5.54 -14.34 4.76
CA SER A 85 4.07 -14.25 4.59
C SER A 85 3.65 -13.09 3.70
N SER A 86 4.28 -11.92 3.84
CA SER A 86 3.99 -10.74 3.02
C SER A 86 4.82 -10.74 1.73
N LEU A 87 6.09 -11.16 1.81
CA LEU A 87 6.98 -11.20 0.64
C LEU A 87 6.42 -12.12 -0.45
N SER A 88 5.94 -13.32 -0.09
CA SER A 88 5.39 -14.28 -1.04
C SER A 88 4.14 -13.77 -1.76
N MET A 89 3.35 -12.88 -1.14
CA MET A 89 2.21 -12.24 -1.82
C MET A 89 2.69 -11.33 -2.95
N VAL A 90 3.72 -10.51 -2.70
CA VAL A 90 4.25 -9.58 -3.71
C VAL A 90 5.04 -10.32 -4.80
N THR A 91 5.91 -11.26 -4.43
CA THR A 91 6.74 -12.00 -5.40
C THR A 91 5.97 -13.07 -6.17
N GLY A 92 4.81 -13.48 -5.67
CA GLY A 92 3.93 -14.46 -6.33
C GLY A 92 2.82 -13.82 -7.16
N ALA A 93 2.69 -12.50 -7.13
CA ALA A 93 1.63 -11.78 -7.84
C ALA A 93 1.86 -11.81 -9.36
N THR A 94 0.78 -11.91 -10.12
CA THR A 94 0.80 -11.85 -11.60
C THR A 94 0.83 -10.39 -12.07
N ILE A 95 1.93 -9.70 -11.79
CA ILE A 95 2.21 -8.31 -12.19
C ILE A 95 3.52 -8.22 -12.98
N SER A 96 3.83 -7.06 -13.57
CA SER A 96 5.10 -6.90 -14.27
C SER A 96 6.28 -6.91 -13.29
N GLU A 97 7.46 -7.35 -13.76
CA GLU A 97 8.70 -7.31 -12.95
C GLU A 97 9.02 -5.88 -12.49
N ALA A 98 8.74 -4.88 -13.34
CA ALA A 98 8.92 -3.48 -13.02
C ALA A 98 8.00 -3.03 -11.87
N ASP A 99 6.74 -3.45 -11.86
CA ASP A 99 5.80 -3.17 -10.77
C ASP A 99 6.21 -3.85 -9.47
N GLN A 100 6.65 -5.10 -9.56
CA GLN A 100 7.18 -5.82 -8.40
C GLN A 100 8.39 -5.10 -7.80
N GLU A 101 9.33 -4.63 -8.63
CA GLU A 101 10.50 -3.87 -8.19
C GLU A 101 10.14 -2.51 -7.57
N GLN A 102 9.10 -1.85 -8.11
CA GLN A 102 8.53 -0.64 -7.55
C GLN A 102 8.04 -0.87 -6.12
N ILE A 103 7.18 -1.87 -5.94
CA ILE A 103 6.58 -2.22 -4.65
C ILE A 103 7.67 -2.60 -3.63
N LEU A 104 8.59 -3.48 -4.02
CA LEU A 104 9.60 -4.02 -3.11
C LEU A 104 10.65 -3.00 -2.68
N SER A 105 10.93 -1.96 -3.48
CA SER A 105 12.09 -1.11 -3.21
C SER A 105 12.03 0.30 -3.80
N LYS A 106 11.73 0.49 -5.09
CA LYS A 106 11.92 1.80 -5.74
C LYS A 106 11.00 2.87 -5.17
N ASN A 107 9.78 2.51 -4.80
CA ASN A 107 8.82 3.48 -4.27
C ASN A 107 9.27 4.06 -2.94
N ILE A 108 9.69 3.21 -1.99
CA ILE A 108 10.13 3.71 -0.68
C ILE A 108 11.42 4.54 -0.80
N MET A 109 12.36 4.14 -1.67
CA MET A 109 13.56 4.93 -1.93
C MET A 109 13.24 6.31 -2.51
N ARG A 110 12.30 6.38 -3.46
CA ARG A 110 11.82 7.64 -4.04
C ARG A 110 11.15 8.53 -2.98
N ILE A 111 10.27 7.96 -2.15
CA ILE A 111 9.56 8.69 -1.09
C ILE A 111 10.53 9.26 -0.06
N LEU A 112 11.57 8.50 0.30
CA LEU A 112 12.59 8.91 1.26
C LEU A 112 13.69 9.80 0.67
N GLY A 113 13.70 10.02 -0.65
CA GLY A 113 14.72 10.82 -1.32
C GLY A 113 16.11 10.19 -1.32
N VAL A 114 16.19 8.86 -1.25
CA VAL A 114 17.46 8.07 -1.25
C VAL A 114 17.62 7.22 -2.50
N ALA A 115 16.80 7.47 -3.53
CA ALA A 115 16.93 6.82 -4.82
C ALA A 115 18.27 7.21 -5.47
N SER A 116 19.00 6.20 -5.97
CA SER A 116 20.23 6.34 -6.75
C SER A 116 20.00 7.02 -8.09
#